data_AF-Q8Q020-F1
#
_entry.id   AF-Q8Q020-F1
#
_cell.length_a   1.000
_cell.length_b   1.000
_cell.length_c   1.000
_cell.angle_alpha   90.00
_cell.angle_beta   90.00
_cell.angle_gamma   90.00
#
_symmetry.space_group_name_H-M   'P 1'
#
loop_
_entity.id
_entity.type
_entity.pdbx_description
1 polymer ?
#
loop_
_entity_poly.entity_id
_entity_poly.type
_entity_poly.pdbx_seq_one_letter_code
_entity_poly.pdbx_strand_id
1 'polypeptide(L)'
;MGEIEDKKNIISSGNDEIDKKLGEGIPLGSLVLIEGENDTGKSVFCQQMVYGGLNQLHRIAYYSTENTVKSMLAQMDSLSLDISDFYSWGYFRIFPVHLEGVEWTSEQMKGTLHLVTTHIKSVREKVIIIDSLTMFTTYSDEDNILEFLTSLKNLCDKGYTIFITLHQHAFKEDTLVRIRSSCDCHLFLRKEQLTDRYISVMEVSKIRGAKKSTGNIVSFEVQPGFGLKIIPISQAKV
;
A
#
# COMPACT_ATOMS: atom_id res chain seq x y z
N MET A 1 -14.18 -36.03 -7.09
CA MET A 1 -13.45 -35.07 -7.95
C MET A 1 -13.68 -33.71 -7.35
N GLY A 2 -12.69 -33.23 -6.59
CA GLY A 2 -12.81 -31.98 -5.82
C GLY A 2 -12.94 -30.79 -6.75
N GLU A 3 -13.88 -29.91 -6.43
CA GLU A 3 -14.00 -28.59 -7.02
C GLU A 3 -12.62 -27.91 -6.94
N ILE A 4 -12.11 -27.48 -8.09
CA ILE A 4 -10.94 -26.61 -8.15
C ILE A 4 -11.43 -25.30 -7.51
N GLU A 5 -11.04 -25.05 -6.26
CA GLU A 5 -11.19 -23.75 -5.61
C GLU A 5 -10.71 -22.70 -6.62
N ASP A 6 -11.65 -21.86 -7.08
CA ASP A 6 -11.36 -20.66 -7.84
C ASP A 6 -10.29 -19.91 -7.04
N LYS A 7 -9.01 -19.97 -7.49
CA LYS A 7 -7.95 -19.17 -6.89
C LYS A 7 -8.42 -17.73 -7.00
N LYS A 8 -8.90 -17.15 -5.90
CA LYS A 8 -9.35 -15.77 -5.88
C LYS A 8 -8.18 -14.94 -6.42
N ASN A 9 -8.40 -14.26 -7.55
CA ASN A 9 -7.36 -13.48 -8.24
C ASN A 9 -7.14 -12.14 -7.53
N ILE A 10 -6.92 -12.19 -6.21
CA ILE A 10 -6.86 -11.06 -5.29
C ILE A 10 -5.76 -11.27 -4.24
N ILE A 11 -5.24 -10.16 -3.71
CA ILE A 11 -4.49 -10.10 -2.47
C ILE A 11 -5.47 -9.79 -1.33
N SER A 12 -5.55 -10.69 -0.36
CA SER A 12 -6.28 -10.50 0.89
C SER A 12 -5.44 -9.68 1.87
N SER A 13 -6.10 -8.89 2.69
CA SER A 13 -5.49 -8.23 3.85
C SER A 13 -5.25 -9.19 5.01
N GLY A 14 -5.82 -10.41 4.99
CA GLY A 14 -5.85 -11.33 6.12
C GLY A 14 -6.85 -10.93 7.21
N ASN A 15 -7.65 -9.89 6.98
CA ASN A 15 -8.73 -9.45 7.86
C ASN A 15 -10.05 -9.42 7.08
N ASP A 16 -10.98 -10.30 7.44
CA ASP A 16 -12.25 -10.49 6.73
C ASP A 16 -13.09 -9.20 6.65
N GLU A 17 -13.03 -8.34 7.66
CA GLU A 17 -13.79 -7.09 7.66
C GLU A 17 -13.20 -6.05 6.70
N ILE A 18 -11.86 -5.97 6.64
CA ILE A 18 -11.16 -5.15 5.64
C ILE A 18 -11.44 -5.69 4.24
N ASP A 19 -11.31 -7.00 4.03
CA ASP A 19 -11.49 -7.61 2.71
C ASP A 19 -12.90 -7.41 2.17
N LYS A 20 -13.94 -7.55 3.01
CA LYS A 20 -15.33 -7.25 2.60
C LYS A 20 -15.48 -5.83 2.06
N LYS A 21 -14.74 -4.87 2.62
CA LYS A 21 -14.79 -3.46 2.22
C LYS A 21 -13.96 -3.18 0.97
N LEU A 22 -12.90 -3.95 0.76
CA LEU A 22 -12.11 -3.95 -0.48
C LEU A 22 -12.77 -4.77 -1.60
N GLY A 23 -13.98 -5.30 -1.41
CA GLY A 23 -14.66 -6.12 -2.42
C GLY A 23 -14.08 -7.53 -2.55
N GLU A 24 -13.79 -8.16 -1.40
CA GLU A 24 -13.10 -9.45 -1.19
C GLU A 24 -11.57 -9.40 -1.30
N GLY A 25 -10.98 -8.20 -1.34
CA GLY A 25 -9.54 -7.94 -1.42
C GLY A 25 -9.12 -7.22 -2.70
N ILE A 26 -7.81 -7.02 -2.87
CA ILE A 26 -7.26 -6.22 -3.97
C ILE A 26 -7.00 -7.09 -5.20
N PRO A 27 -7.55 -6.80 -6.39
CA PRO A 27 -7.29 -7.58 -7.59
C PRO A 27 -5.79 -7.66 -7.95
N LEU A 28 -5.30 -8.85 -8.25
CA LEU A 28 -3.96 -9.04 -8.81
C LEU A 28 -3.82 -8.31 -10.15
N GLY A 29 -2.64 -7.75 -10.42
CA GLY A 29 -2.43 -6.91 -11.62
C GLY A 29 -2.80 -5.44 -11.41
N SER A 30 -3.08 -5.02 -10.17
CA SER A 30 -3.49 -3.64 -9.86
C SER A 30 -2.31 -2.75 -9.49
N LEU A 31 -2.36 -1.49 -9.95
CA LEU A 31 -1.65 -0.38 -9.32
C LEU A 31 -2.56 0.24 -8.24
N VAL A 32 -2.13 0.17 -6.99
CA VAL A 32 -2.90 0.57 -5.80
C VAL A 32 -2.27 1.81 -5.17
N LEU A 33 -3.02 2.90 -5.10
CA LEU A 33 -2.63 4.13 -4.42
C LEU A 33 -3.27 4.20 -3.03
N ILE A 34 -2.43 4.36 -2.01
CA ILE A 34 -2.84 4.63 -0.63
C ILE A 34 -2.45 6.06 -0.30
N GLU A 35 -3.42 6.96 -0.29
CA GLU A 35 -3.23 8.39 -0.10
C GLU A 35 -3.69 8.82 1.30
N GLY A 36 -2.99 9.78 1.93
CA GLY A 36 -3.44 10.36 3.20
C GLY A 36 -2.37 11.17 3.92
N GLU A 37 -2.76 11.91 4.96
CA GLU A 37 -1.84 12.65 5.83
C GLU A 37 -0.89 11.74 6.62
N ASN A 38 0.09 12.33 7.28
CA ASN A 38 0.92 11.62 8.25
C ASN A 38 0.07 10.98 9.35
N ASP A 39 0.53 9.83 9.85
CA ASP A 39 -0.10 9.09 10.93
C ASP A 39 -1.55 8.61 10.68
N THR A 40 -2.04 8.61 9.43
CA THR A 40 -3.37 8.07 9.08
C THR A 40 -3.38 6.54 8.93
N GLY A 41 -2.23 5.88 9.09
CA GLY A 41 -2.11 4.42 9.04
C GLY A 41 -1.72 3.84 7.68
N LYS A 42 -1.22 4.63 6.72
CA LYS A 42 -0.79 4.16 5.38
C LYS A 42 0.17 2.97 5.43
N SER A 43 1.28 3.10 6.16
CA SER A 43 2.28 2.05 6.30
C SER A 43 1.75 0.82 7.03
N VAL A 44 0.91 1.03 8.06
CA VAL A 44 0.27 -0.07 8.80
C VAL A 44 -0.69 -0.84 7.89
N PHE A 45 -1.43 -0.15 7.03
CA PHE A 45 -2.27 -0.81 6.03
C PHE A 45 -1.45 -1.57 4.99
N CYS A 46 -0.33 -1.03 4.51
CA CYS A 46 0.62 -1.77 3.68
C CYS A 46 1.14 -3.03 4.38
N GLN A 47 1.51 -2.94 5.66
CA GLN A 47 1.97 -4.08 6.47
C GLN A 47 0.88 -5.14 6.64
N GLN A 48 -0.38 -4.73 6.82
CA GLN A 48 -1.52 -5.65 6.85
C GLN A 48 -1.67 -6.39 5.50
N MET A 49 -1.60 -5.68 4.38
CA MET A 49 -1.66 -6.29 3.04
C MET A 49 -0.47 -7.24 2.78
N VAL A 50 0.71 -6.91 3.28
CA VAL A 50 1.89 -7.77 3.22
C VAL A 50 1.63 -9.06 3.99
N TYR A 51 1.15 -8.95 5.24
CA TYR A 51 0.86 -10.11 6.07
C TYR A 51 -0.19 -11.02 5.42
N GLY A 52 -1.30 -10.47 4.93
CA GLY A 52 -2.33 -11.23 4.22
C GLY A 52 -1.79 -11.90 2.96
N GLY A 53 -1.04 -11.18 2.12
CA GLY A 53 -0.46 -11.72 0.90
C GLY A 53 0.58 -12.82 1.14
N LEU A 54 1.42 -12.70 2.18
CA LEU A 54 2.39 -13.73 2.56
C LEU A 54 1.69 -15.01 3.03
N ASN A 55 0.60 -14.90 3.79
CA ASN A 55 -0.24 -16.03 4.18
C ASN A 55 -0.96 -16.69 3.00
N GLN A 56 -1.17 -15.96 1.90
CA GLN A 56 -1.62 -16.50 0.61
C GLN A 56 -0.47 -17.06 -0.25
N LEU A 57 0.74 -17.20 0.31
CA LEU A 57 1.95 -17.72 -0.35
C LEU A 57 2.49 -16.82 -1.47
N HIS A 58 2.10 -15.55 -1.53
CA HIS A 58 2.74 -14.59 -2.41
C HIS A 58 4.15 -14.25 -1.91
N ARG A 59 5.06 -13.96 -2.84
CA ARG A 59 6.36 -13.38 -2.53
C ARG A 59 6.26 -11.87 -2.66
N ILE A 60 6.70 -11.14 -1.64
CA ILE A 60 6.48 -9.70 -1.52
C ILE A 60 7.80 -8.96 -1.32
N ALA A 61 8.00 -7.90 -2.10
CA ALA A 61 9.12 -6.98 -1.95
C ALA A 61 8.62 -5.63 -1.42
N TYR A 62 9.25 -5.13 -0.37
CA TYR A 62 8.89 -3.88 0.29
C TYR A 62 10.01 -2.87 0.18
N TYR A 63 9.79 -1.81 -0.58
CA TYR A 63 10.69 -0.68 -0.70
C TYR A 63 10.27 0.36 0.33
N SER A 64 11.07 0.55 1.38
CA SER A 64 10.72 1.48 2.46
C SER A 64 11.64 2.69 2.46
N THR A 65 11.09 3.90 2.55
CA THR A 65 11.86 5.13 2.73
C THR A 65 12.10 5.48 4.19
N GLU A 66 11.29 4.96 5.11
CA GLU A 66 11.29 5.33 6.53
C GLU A 66 11.78 4.21 7.45
N ASN A 67 11.63 2.95 7.05
CA ASN A 67 11.95 1.81 7.89
C ASN A 67 13.19 1.05 7.43
N THR A 68 14.05 0.74 8.39
CA THR A 68 15.08 -0.30 8.25
C THR A 68 14.45 -1.69 8.29
N VAL A 69 15.20 -2.71 7.91
CA VAL A 69 14.78 -4.12 8.08
C VAL A 69 14.41 -4.39 9.54
N LYS A 70 15.29 -4.01 10.48
CA LYS A 70 15.10 -4.27 11.91
C LYS A 70 13.86 -3.56 12.46
N SER A 71 13.65 -2.29 12.10
CA SER A 71 12.48 -1.53 12.57
C SER A 71 11.18 -2.07 11.97
N MET A 72 11.19 -2.47 10.69
CA MET A 72 10.02 -3.10 10.05
C MET A 72 9.62 -4.41 10.74
N LEU A 73 10.57 -5.31 11.00
CA LEU A 73 10.30 -6.58 11.69
C LEU A 73 9.70 -6.34 13.08
N ALA A 74 10.32 -5.46 13.87
CA ALA A 74 9.83 -5.14 15.22
C ALA A 74 8.45 -4.45 15.20
N GLN A 75 8.21 -3.57 14.23
CA GLN A 75 6.92 -2.90 14.08
C GLN A 75 5.82 -3.91 13.75
N MET A 76 6.04 -4.79 12.78
CA MET A 76 5.03 -5.78 12.39
C MET A 76 4.76 -6.80 13.51
N ASP A 77 5.78 -7.23 14.25
CA ASP A 77 5.62 -8.07 15.44
C ASP A 77 4.75 -7.38 16.51
N SER A 78 5.00 -6.08 16.78
CA SER A 78 4.22 -5.30 17.74
C SER A 78 2.73 -5.15 17.35
N LEU A 79 2.40 -5.36 16.08
CA LEU A 79 1.04 -5.32 15.54
C LEU A 79 0.41 -6.71 15.43
N SER A 80 1.07 -7.76 15.96
CA SER A 80 0.67 -9.16 15.80
C SER A 80 0.60 -9.62 14.35
N LEU A 81 1.46 -9.04 13.50
CA LEU A 81 1.67 -9.39 12.10
C LEU A 81 3.07 -10.00 11.93
N ASP A 82 3.40 -11.03 12.71
CA ASP A 82 4.74 -11.63 12.65
C ASP A 82 5.02 -12.19 11.24
N ILE A 83 6.11 -11.70 10.64
CA ILE A 83 6.59 -12.10 9.31
C ILE A 83 8.04 -12.60 9.33
N SER A 84 8.58 -12.89 10.51
CA SER A 84 9.98 -13.27 10.71
C SER A 84 10.38 -14.52 9.92
N ASP A 85 9.51 -15.53 9.86
CA ASP A 85 9.74 -16.75 9.08
C ASP A 85 9.71 -16.48 7.57
N PHE A 86 8.74 -15.69 7.11
CA PHE A 86 8.66 -15.29 5.70
C PHE A 86 9.90 -14.50 5.26
N TYR A 87 10.42 -13.63 6.14
CA TYR A 87 11.66 -12.92 5.90
C TYR A 87 12.87 -13.87 5.87
N SER A 88 12.99 -14.76 6.86
CA SER A 88 14.12 -15.70 6.98
C SER A 88 14.21 -16.68 5.81
N TRP A 89 13.07 -17.10 5.27
CA TRP A 89 12.99 -17.96 4.08
C TRP A 89 12.99 -17.18 2.76
N GLY A 90 13.02 -15.85 2.82
CA GLY A 90 13.11 -14.95 1.68
C GLY A 90 11.82 -14.81 0.86
N TYR A 91 10.67 -15.21 1.39
CA TYR A 91 9.35 -14.90 0.81
C TYR A 91 9.00 -13.42 0.96
N PHE A 92 9.49 -12.78 2.02
CA PHE A 92 9.44 -11.35 2.21
C PHE A 92 10.85 -10.74 2.07
N ARG A 93 11.00 -9.72 1.23
CA ARG A 93 12.24 -8.96 1.13
C ARG A 93 12.00 -7.48 1.34
N ILE A 94 12.81 -6.88 2.20
CA ILE A 94 12.75 -5.45 2.52
C ILE A 94 13.97 -4.77 1.89
N PHE A 95 13.72 -3.69 1.16
CA PHE A 95 14.71 -2.85 0.50
C PHE A 95 14.60 -1.42 1.04
N PRO A 96 15.40 -1.07 2.05
CA PRO A 96 15.45 0.31 2.55
C PRO A 96 16.02 1.25 1.49
N VAL A 97 15.28 2.32 1.18
CA VAL A 97 15.68 3.39 0.28
C VAL A 97 16.01 4.62 1.14
N HIS A 98 17.27 4.73 1.53
CA HIS A 98 17.74 5.82 2.37
C HIS A 98 17.87 7.10 1.55
N LEU A 99 16.95 8.04 1.75
CA LEU A 99 16.96 9.35 1.09
C LEU A 99 17.34 10.50 2.04
N GLU A 100 17.44 10.25 3.35
CA GLU A 100 17.76 11.26 4.36
C GLU A 100 19.22 11.76 4.29
N GLY A 101 19.41 13.04 4.63
CA GLY A 101 20.73 13.64 4.83
C GLY A 101 21.50 14.03 3.56
N VAL A 102 20.86 13.93 2.39
CA VAL A 102 21.45 14.29 1.09
C VAL A 102 20.52 15.26 0.37
N GLU A 103 21.04 16.39 -0.10
CA GLU A 103 20.31 17.23 -1.05
C GLU A 103 20.36 16.57 -2.43
N TRP A 104 19.21 16.09 -2.91
CA TRP A 104 19.08 15.44 -4.20
C TRP A 104 18.68 16.43 -5.29
N THR A 105 19.31 16.33 -6.47
CA THR A 105 18.84 17.03 -7.66
C THR A 105 17.70 16.24 -8.35
N SER A 106 16.88 16.93 -9.16
CA SER A 106 15.85 16.26 -9.98
C SER A 106 16.41 15.18 -10.89
N GLU A 107 17.61 15.38 -11.45
CA GLU A 107 18.28 14.37 -12.27
C GLU A 107 18.68 13.13 -11.48
N GLN A 108 19.25 13.31 -10.27
CA GLN A 108 19.59 12.19 -9.40
C GLN A 108 18.33 11.44 -8.96
N MET A 109 17.26 12.17 -8.60
CA MET A 109 16.00 11.55 -8.19
C MET A 109 15.34 10.78 -9.34
N LYS A 110 15.37 11.31 -10.57
CA LYS A 110 14.96 10.59 -11.78
C LYS A 110 15.77 9.29 -11.96
N GLY A 111 17.08 9.36 -11.76
CA GLY A 111 17.97 8.20 -11.74
C GLY A 111 17.53 7.16 -10.70
N THR A 112 17.23 7.60 -9.48
CA THR A 112 16.75 6.72 -8.39
C THR A 112 15.42 6.05 -8.73
N LEU A 113 14.44 6.78 -9.27
CA LEU A 113 13.16 6.22 -9.72
C LEU A 113 13.36 5.15 -10.82
N HIS A 114 14.28 5.40 -11.75
CA HIS A 114 14.65 4.44 -12.78
C HIS A 114 15.34 3.19 -12.20
N LEU A 115 16.24 3.37 -11.22
CA LEU A 115 16.93 2.28 -10.52
C LEU A 115 15.93 1.41 -9.75
N VAL A 116 14.98 2.01 -9.02
CA VAL A 116 13.91 1.29 -8.33
C VAL A 116 13.10 0.46 -9.32
N THR A 117 12.67 1.05 -10.44
CA THR A 117 11.92 0.34 -11.48
C THR A 117 12.71 -0.83 -12.07
N THR A 118 14.00 -0.64 -12.31
CA THR A 118 14.89 -1.67 -12.87
C THR A 118 15.13 -2.80 -11.87
N HIS A 119 15.31 -2.46 -10.59
CA HIS A 119 15.46 -3.43 -9.52
C HIS A 119 14.17 -4.23 -9.29
N ILE A 120 12.99 -3.60 -9.35
CA ILE A 120 11.70 -4.31 -9.31
C ILE A 120 11.62 -5.39 -10.41
N LYS A 121 12.18 -5.13 -11.60
CA LYS A 121 12.19 -6.10 -12.71
C LYS A 121 13.19 -7.25 -12.50
N SER A 122 14.24 -7.06 -11.70
CA SER A 122 15.27 -8.08 -11.47
C SER A 122 14.95 -9.00 -10.30
N VAL A 123 14.07 -8.58 -9.38
CA VAL A 123 13.63 -9.41 -8.26
C VAL A 123 12.53 -10.40 -8.66
N ARG A 124 12.38 -11.48 -7.89
CA ARG A 124 11.42 -12.56 -8.17
C ARG A 124 9.98 -12.29 -7.70
N GLU A 125 9.78 -11.28 -6.86
CA GLU A 125 8.49 -10.90 -6.29
C GLU A 125 7.61 -10.24 -7.35
N LYS A 126 6.31 -10.55 -7.30
CA LYS A 126 5.30 -9.92 -8.16
C LYS A 126 4.39 -8.98 -7.38
N VAL A 127 4.39 -9.06 -6.06
CA VAL A 127 3.70 -8.11 -5.18
C VAL A 127 4.74 -7.16 -4.63
N ILE A 128 4.58 -5.87 -4.93
CA ILE A 128 5.55 -4.83 -4.60
C ILE A 128 4.86 -3.78 -3.75
N ILE A 129 5.51 -3.36 -2.66
CA ILE A 129 5.09 -2.21 -1.86
C ILE A 129 6.16 -1.13 -1.99
N ILE A 130 5.75 0.11 -2.22
CA ILE A 130 6.60 1.30 -2.20
C ILE A 130 6.03 2.26 -1.15
N ASP A 131 6.72 2.34 -0.01
CA ASP A 131 6.28 3.11 1.16
C ASP A 131 7.42 4.01 1.67
N SER A 132 7.53 5.26 1.22
CA SER A 132 6.55 6.02 0.45
C SER A 132 7.07 6.62 -0.86
N LEU A 133 6.15 6.92 -1.78
CA LEU A 133 6.47 7.72 -2.97
C LEU A 133 6.70 9.19 -2.61
N THR A 134 6.17 9.66 -1.48
CA THR A 134 6.23 11.06 -1.01
C THR A 134 7.65 11.63 -1.02
N MET A 135 8.64 10.87 -0.56
CA MET A 135 10.02 11.37 -0.52
C MET A 135 10.61 11.64 -1.91
N PHE A 136 10.15 10.94 -2.94
CA PHE A 136 10.59 11.18 -4.31
C PHE A 136 9.99 12.47 -4.88
N THR A 137 8.84 12.92 -4.38
CA THR A 137 8.14 14.11 -4.88
C THR A 137 8.79 15.41 -4.39
N THR A 138 9.52 15.36 -3.28
CA THR A 138 10.25 16.52 -2.74
C THR A 138 11.38 16.97 -3.67
N TYR A 139 11.97 16.04 -4.41
CA TYR A 139 13.19 16.29 -5.19
C TYR A 139 13.02 15.96 -6.69
N SER A 140 11.82 15.69 -7.17
CA SER A 140 11.57 15.29 -8.56
C SER A 140 10.44 16.08 -9.18
N ASP A 141 10.56 16.36 -10.46
CA ASP A 141 9.51 17.03 -11.23
C ASP A 141 8.28 16.12 -11.44
N GLU A 142 7.11 16.73 -11.58
CA GLU A 142 5.82 16.04 -11.79
C GLU A 142 5.88 15.04 -12.96
N ASP A 143 6.48 15.45 -14.08
CA ASP A 143 6.58 14.61 -15.28
C ASP A 143 7.38 13.33 -15.02
N ASN A 144 8.45 13.41 -14.21
CA ASN A 144 9.25 12.23 -13.85
C ASN A 144 8.45 11.26 -12.97
N ILE A 145 7.58 11.78 -12.09
CA ILE A 145 6.71 10.93 -11.26
C ILE A 145 5.63 10.27 -12.12
N LEU A 146 5.01 11.01 -13.04
CA LEU A 146 4.01 10.44 -13.95
C LEU A 146 4.63 9.38 -14.89
N GLU A 147 5.85 9.60 -15.38
CA GLU A 147 6.63 8.62 -16.15
C GLU A 147 6.92 7.35 -15.32
N PHE A 148 7.28 7.54 -14.05
CA PHE A 148 7.49 6.43 -13.11
C PHE A 148 6.21 5.63 -12.86
N LEU A 149 5.09 6.30 -12.56
CA LEU A 149 3.79 5.66 -12.36
C LEU A 149 3.32 4.90 -13.62
N THR A 150 3.54 5.47 -14.80
CA THR A 150 3.27 4.80 -16.08
C THR A 150 4.12 3.53 -16.22
N SER A 151 5.40 3.60 -15.82
CA SER A 151 6.29 2.44 -15.82
C SER A 151 5.83 1.35 -14.84
N LEU A 152 5.34 1.72 -13.66
CA LEU A 152 4.74 0.79 -12.70
C LEU A 152 3.45 0.17 -13.24
N LYS A 153 2.59 0.96 -13.88
CA LYS A 153 1.36 0.45 -14.50
C LYS A 153 1.65 -0.57 -15.61
N ASN A 154 2.66 -0.32 -16.43
CA ASN A 154 3.14 -1.28 -17.43
C ASN A 154 3.70 -2.57 -16.82
N LEU A 155 4.21 -2.53 -15.59
CA LEU A 155 4.56 -3.74 -14.85
C LEU A 155 3.31 -4.46 -14.35
N CYS A 156 2.31 -3.74 -13.88
CA CYS A 156 1.05 -4.34 -13.45
C CYS A 156 0.38 -5.13 -14.59
N ASP A 157 0.40 -4.60 -15.82
CA ASP A 157 -0.10 -5.29 -17.01
C ASP A 157 0.72 -6.56 -17.37
N LYS A 158 1.93 -6.69 -16.82
CA LYS A 158 2.79 -7.90 -16.90
C LYS A 158 2.66 -8.82 -15.68
N GLY A 159 1.59 -8.66 -14.90
CA GLY A 159 1.25 -9.51 -13.76
C GLY A 159 1.88 -9.10 -12.43
N TYR A 160 2.40 -7.87 -12.31
CA TYR A 160 2.78 -7.32 -11.01
C TYR A 160 1.55 -6.74 -10.30
N THR A 161 1.56 -6.71 -8.97
CA THR A 161 0.61 -5.96 -8.15
C THR A 161 1.41 -5.00 -7.31
N ILE A 162 1.18 -3.71 -7.44
CA ILE A 162 2.05 -2.67 -6.88
C ILE A 162 1.24 -1.74 -6.01
N PHE A 163 1.63 -1.60 -4.76
CA PHE A 163 1.08 -0.66 -3.79
C PHE A 163 2.03 0.51 -3.62
N ILE A 164 1.51 1.73 -3.67
CA ILE A 164 2.26 2.95 -3.45
C ILE A 164 1.57 3.77 -2.36
N THR A 165 2.33 4.28 -1.40
CA THR A 165 1.82 5.25 -0.42
C THR A 165 2.21 6.68 -0.82
N LEU A 166 1.29 7.62 -0.63
CA LEU A 166 1.49 9.02 -0.99
C LEU A 166 0.87 9.96 0.05
N HIS A 167 1.59 11.03 0.40
CA HIS A 167 1.02 12.11 1.21
C HIS A 167 0.03 12.94 0.39
N GLN A 168 -1.15 13.25 0.93
CA GLN A 168 -2.21 13.95 0.20
C GLN A 168 -1.83 15.38 -0.27
N HIS A 169 -0.79 15.97 0.32
CA HIS A 169 -0.26 17.28 -0.07
C HIS A 169 1.11 17.18 -0.78
N ALA A 170 1.47 16.00 -1.27
CA ALA A 170 2.73 15.79 -2.00
C ALA A 170 2.76 16.48 -3.37
N PHE A 171 1.58 16.77 -3.95
CA PHE A 171 1.44 17.42 -5.25
C PHE A 171 0.29 18.43 -5.26
N LYS A 172 0.23 19.25 -6.33
CA LYS A 172 -0.93 20.07 -6.65
C LYS A 172 -2.13 19.18 -6.99
N GLU A 173 -3.34 19.70 -6.80
CA GLU A 173 -4.57 18.93 -7.01
C GLU A 173 -4.70 18.38 -8.44
N ASP A 174 -4.36 19.17 -9.46
CA ASP A 174 -4.40 18.72 -10.86
C ASP A 174 -3.50 17.49 -11.11
N THR A 175 -2.33 17.46 -10.48
CA THR A 175 -1.41 16.33 -10.52
C THR A 175 -1.98 15.13 -9.77
N LEU A 176 -2.54 15.34 -8.57
CA LEU A 176 -3.17 14.26 -7.79
C LEU A 176 -4.32 13.62 -8.56
N VAL A 177 -5.14 14.42 -9.25
CA VAL A 177 -6.20 13.90 -10.13
C VAL A 177 -5.62 12.98 -11.20
N ARG A 178 -4.51 13.35 -11.85
CA ARG A 178 -3.83 12.50 -12.84
C ARG A 178 -3.30 11.22 -12.21
N ILE A 179 -2.65 11.31 -11.05
CA ILE A 179 -2.13 10.14 -10.31
C ILE A 179 -3.27 9.18 -9.95
N ARG A 180 -4.34 9.67 -9.31
CA ARG A 180 -5.54 8.88 -8.95
C ARG A 180 -6.20 8.25 -10.19
N SER A 181 -6.19 8.94 -11.33
CA SER A 181 -6.74 8.41 -12.59
C SER A 181 -5.94 7.23 -13.16
N SER A 182 -4.62 7.25 -12.99
CA SER A 182 -3.69 6.24 -13.49
C SER A 182 -3.73 4.93 -12.69
N CYS A 183 -4.19 4.97 -11.44
CA CYS A 183 -4.25 3.82 -10.56
C CYS A 183 -5.53 2.98 -10.78
N ASP A 184 -5.46 1.68 -10.54
CA ASP A 184 -6.60 0.76 -10.62
C ASP A 184 -7.40 0.76 -9.31
N CYS A 185 -6.71 0.95 -8.19
CA CYS A 185 -7.28 1.11 -6.87
C CYS A 185 -6.79 2.42 -6.22
N HIS A 186 -7.70 3.15 -5.58
CA HIS A 186 -7.39 4.34 -4.78
C HIS A 186 -8.08 4.21 -3.42
N LEU A 187 -7.25 4.21 -2.38
CA LEU A 187 -7.64 4.17 -0.98
C LEU A 187 -7.20 5.49 -0.34
N PHE A 188 -8.14 6.21 0.25
CA PHE A 188 -7.90 7.49 0.90
C PHE A 188 -8.04 7.36 2.42
N LEU A 189 -6.96 7.62 3.16
CA LEU A 189 -6.88 7.48 4.61
C LEU A 189 -6.82 8.85 5.26
N ARG A 190 -7.74 9.10 6.19
CA ARG A 190 -7.82 10.36 6.96
C ARG A 190 -8.10 10.08 8.42
N LYS A 191 -7.75 11.03 9.30
CA LYS A 191 -8.16 10.97 10.70
C LYS A 191 -9.54 11.59 10.88
N GLU A 192 -10.36 10.98 11.71
CA GLU A 192 -11.58 11.59 12.24
C GLU A 192 -11.53 11.62 13.76
N GLN A 193 -12.05 12.69 14.34
CA GLN A 193 -12.23 12.78 15.77
C GLN A 193 -13.60 12.22 16.15
N LEU A 194 -13.61 11.09 16.84
CA LEU A 194 -14.73 10.66 17.67
C LEU A 194 -14.59 11.31 19.06
N THR A 195 -15.70 11.44 19.78
CA THR A 195 -15.86 12.19 21.04
C THR A 195 -14.61 12.30 21.91
N ASP A 196 -13.93 11.19 22.16
CA ASP A 196 -12.79 11.06 23.07
C ASP A 196 -11.48 10.58 22.41
N ARG A 197 -11.49 10.27 21.11
CA ARG A 197 -10.33 9.66 20.43
C ARG A 197 -10.30 9.91 18.93
N TYR A 198 -9.10 9.88 18.35
CA TYR A 198 -8.92 9.90 16.90
C TYR A 198 -8.95 8.48 16.34
N ILE A 199 -9.75 8.28 15.30
CA ILE A 199 -9.78 7.06 14.51
C ILE A 199 -9.22 7.34 13.11
N SER A 200 -8.67 6.30 12.49
CA SER A 200 -8.31 6.35 11.08
C SER A 200 -9.51 5.86 10.26
N VAL A 201 -9.83 6.56 9.19
CA VAL A 201 -10.91 6.22 8.27
C VAL A 201 -10.31 6.02 6.90
N MET A 202 -10.50 4.83 6.34
CA MET A 202 -10.17 4.51 4.97
C MET A 202 -11.43 4.55 4.11
N GLU A 203 -11.38 5.39 3.10
CA GLU A 203 -12.34 5.43 2.01
C GLU A 203 -11.77 4.71 0.79
N VAL A 204 -12.54 3.76 0.28
CA VAL A 204 -12.29 3.02 -0.96
C VAL A 204 -12.88 3.84 -2.12
N SER A 205 -12.11 4.80 -2.62
CA SER A 205 -12.56 5.73 -3.67
C SER A 205 -12.69 5.04 -5.04
N LYS A 206 -11.88 4.01 -5.30
CA LYS A 206 -11.89 3.27 -6.57
C LYS A 206 -11.30 1.87 -6.40
N ILE A 207 -11.97 0.86 -6.97
CA ILE A 207 -11.38 -0.47 -7.24
C ILE A 207 -11.89 -0.95 -8.60
N ARG A 208 -11.01 -1.00 -9.61
CA ARG A 208 -11.35 -1.57 -10.92
C ARG A 208 -11.42 -3.10 -10.82
N GLY A 209 -12.48 -3.69 -11.36
CA GLY A 209 -12.66 -5.15 -11.42
C GLY A 209 -13.26 -5.80 -10.16
N ALA A 210 -13.65 -5.02 -9.14
CA ALA A 210 -14.32 -5.55 -7.95
C ALA A 210 -15.72 -6.11 -8.30
N LYS A 211 -16.03 -7.31 -7.81
CA LYS A 211 -17.31 -8.00 -8.09
C LYS A 211 -18.48 -7.51 -7.23
N LYS A 212 -18.24 -6.77 -6.15
CA LYS A 212 -19.28 -6.26 -5.22
C LYS A 212 -18.87 -4.90 -4.64
N SER A 213 -19.83 -3.99 -4.49
CA SER A 213 -19.70 -2.75 -3.72
C SER A 213 -20.51 -2.90 -2.43
N THR A 214 -19.83 -3.09 -1.29
CA THR A 214 -20.46 -3.13 0.03
C THR A 214 -19.89 -2.06 0.93
N GLY A 215 -20.33 -0.82 0.74
CA GLY A 215 -19.89 0.35 1.51
C GLY A 215 -18.43 0.71 1.25
N ASN A 216 -18.17 1.94 0.84
CA ASN A 216 -16.84 2.43 0.51
C ASN A 216 -16.04 2.93 1.71
N ILE A 217 -16.56 2.87 2.94
CA ILE A 217 -15.89 3.42 4.12
C ILE A 217 -15.64 2.32 5.16
N VAL A 218 -14.42 2.34 5.70
CA VAL A 218 -13.92 1.51 6.80
C VAL A 218 -13.29 2.43 7.82
N SER A 219 -13.62 2.23 9.09
CA SER A 219 -12.97 2.95 10.18
C SER A 219 -12.19 1.95 11.01
N PHE A 220 -10.99 2.32 11.42
CA PHE A 220 -10.11 1.47 12.19
C PHE A 220 -9.23 2.27 13.15
N GLU A 221 -8.71 1.57 14.14
CA GLU A 221 -7.66 2.03 15.03
C GLU A 221 -6.44 1.14 14.85
N VAL A 222 -5.26 1.77 14.85
CA VAL A 222 -3.99 1.05 14.96
C VAL A 222 -3.78 0.75 16.43
N GLN A 223 -3.87 -0.53 16.81
CA GLN A 223 -3.73 -0.96 18.19
C GLN A 223 -2.55 -1.95 18.32
N PRO A 224 -1.57 -1.68 19.21
CA PRO A 224 -0.54 -2.66 19.53
C PRO A 224 -1.15 -3.99 19.98
N GLY A 225 -0.59 -5.10 19.50
CA GLY A 225 -1.06 -6.47 19.75
C GLY A 225 -2.31 -6.91 18.97
N PHE A 226 -2.88 -6.04 18.14
CA PHE A 226 -4.07 -6.36 17.32
C PHE A 226 -3.97 -5.87 15.86
N GLY A 227 -3.03 -4.98 15.55
CA GLY A 227 -2.88 -4.41 14.22
C GLY A 227 -4.01 -3.44 13.90
N LEU A 228 -4.72 -3.68 12.79
CA LEU A 228 -5.88 -2.89 12.38
C LEU A 228 -7.15 -3.41 13.04
N LYS A 229 -7.65 -2.70 14.04
CA LYS A 229 -8.93 -2.99 14.70
C LYS A 229 -10.04 -2.18 14.05
N ILE A 230 -10.99 -2.85 13.41
CA ILE A 230 -12.13 -2.17 12.78
C ILE A 230 -13.09 -1.61 13.84
N ILE A 231 -13.54 -0.39 13.59
CA ILE A 231 -14.52 0.33 14.41
C ILE A 231 -15.83 0.40 13.61
N PRO A 232 -16.90 -0.28 14.04
CA PRO A 232 -18.19 -0.17 13.38
C PRO A 232 -18.77 1.23 13.62
N ILE A 233 -18.87 2.04 12.56
CA ILE A 233 -19.60 3.31 12.62
C ILE A 233 -21.05 3.04 12.22
N SER A 234 -21.95 3.01 13.21
CA SER A 234 -23.39 3.15 12.93
C SER A 234 -23.69 4.62 12.70
N GLN A 235 -24.01 5.02 11.46
CA GLN A 235 -24.67 6.30 11.26
C GLN A 235 -26.05 6.22 11.91
N ALA A 236 -26.26 6.97 12.99
CA ALA A 236 -27.61 7.23 13.46
C ALA A 236 -28.31 8.01 12.34
N LYS A 237 -29.35 7.39 11.73
CA LYS A 237 -30.26 8.13 10.85
C LYS A 237 -30.93 9.20 11.73
N VAL A 238 -30.61 10.46 11.47
CA VAL A 238 -31.40 11.62 11.94
C VAL A 238 -32.56 11.80 10.99
#